data_AF-A0A938MBK5-F1
#
_entry.id   AF-A0A938MBK5-F1
#
_cell.length_a   1.000
_cell.length_b   1.000
_cell.length_c   1.000
_cell.angle_alpha   90.00
_cell.angle_beta   90.00
_cell.angle_gamma   90.00
#
_symmetry.space_group_name_H-M   'P 1'
#
loop_
_entity.id
_entity.type
_entity.pdbx_description
1 polymer ?
#
loop_
_entity_poly.entity_id
_entity_poly.type
_entity_poly.pdbx_seq_one_letter_code
_entity_poly.pdbx_strand_id
1 'polypeptide(L)'
;MVGKQSAEQILQGKQLSGCNDWGVALTCLLRHAGFPVVFLNTAGIQGAKARRNGDLQRLYMGHVFLEVFVADKWIVLDSVTGEYIEDYDHDNPVIPISKRRERETAFFVLQKGRDLWDLGIRDIQVTVDLMAEFARSYPLDTLIIPRRAIKKLNARERGK
;
A
#
# COMPACT_ATOMS: atom_id res chain seq x y z
N MET A 1 -4.50 -13.06 -4.33
CA MET A 1 -5.76 -12.88 -3.56
C MET A 1 -5.38 -12.20 -2.25
N VAL A 2 -6.12 -11.20 -1.78
CA VAL A 2 -5.75 -10.48 -0.54
C VAL A 2 -5.93 -11.37 0.69
N GLY A 3 -4.91 -11.46 1.54
CA GLY A 3 -4.96 -12.17 2.84
C GLY A 3 -4.95 -13.70 2.78
N LYS A 4 -5.10 -14.32 1.60
CA LYS A 4 -5.28 -15.78 1.46
C LYS A 4 -3.99 -16.60 1.37
N GLN A 5 -2.84 -15.96 1.14
CA GLN A 5 -1.57 -16.66 0.98
C GLN A 5 -0.51 -16.09 1.92
N SER A 6 0.23 -16.99 2.58
CA SER A 6 1.45 -16.66 3.32
C SER A 6 2.65 -16.52 2.38
N ALA A 7 3.76 -15.97 2.88
CA ALA A 7 5.02 -15.90 2.14
C ALA A 7 5.48 -17.28 1.63
N GLU A 8 5.36 -18.31 2.45
CA GLU A 8 5.74 -19.69 2.09
C GLU A 8 4.88 -20.22 0.94
N GLN A 9 3.56 -20.00 0.99
CA GLN A 9 2.64 -20.42 -0.06
C GLN A 9 2.89 -19.70 -1.39
N ILE A 10 3.29 -18.42 -1.32
CA ILE A 10 3.69 -17.65 -2.51
C ILE A 10 4.96 -18.23 -3.12
N LEU A 11 5.98 -18.53 -2.30
CA LEU A 11 7.26 -19.08 -2.74
C LEU A 11 7.10 -20.49 -3.35
N GLN A 12 6.31 -21.36 -2.72
CA GLN A 12 6.02 -22.71 -3.20
C GLN A 12 5.16 -22.70 -4.47
N GLY A 13 4.14 -21.83 -4.50
CA GLY A 13 3.21 -21.72 -5.62
C GLY A 13 3.77 -21.02 -6.86
N LYS A 14 4.89 -20.29 -6.73
CA LYS A 14 5.57 -19.52 -7.80
C LYS A 14 4.63 -18.60 -8.61
N GLN A 15 3.59 -18.10 -7.96
CA GLN A 15 2.57 -17.25 -8.59
C GLN A 15 2.33 -16.02 -7.74
N LEU A 16 2.30 -14.86 -8.40
CA LEU A 16 1.97 -13.57 -7.82
C LEU A 16 0.72 -13.04 -8.53
N SER A 17 -0.35 -12.84 -7.78
CA SER A 17 -1.69 -12.55 -8.34
C SER A 17 -2.20 -11.15 -8.02
N GLY A 18 -1.52 -10.37 -7.17
CA GLY A 18 -1.93 -8.99 -6.86
C GLY A 18 -0.93 -8.22 -5.99
N CYS A 19 -1.25 -6.97 -5.64
CA CYS A 19 -0.40 -6.09 -4.85
C CYS A 19 -0.02 -6.67 -3.48
N ASN A 20 -0.91 -7.46 -2.88
CA ASN A 20 -0.61 -8.18 -1.64
C ASN A 20 0.56 -9.16 -1.81
N ASP A 21 0.51 -10.03 -2.82
CA ASP A 21 1.51 -11.08 -3.00
C ASP A 21 2.89 -10.46 -3.30
N TRP A 22 2.92 -9.40 -4.11
CA TRP A 22 4.12 -8.58 -4.35
C TRP A 22 4.63 -7.91 -3.08
N GLY A 23 3.74 -7.31 -2.28
CA GLY A 23 4.08 -6.70 -1.01
C GLY A 23 4.71 -7.71 -0.04
N VAL A 24 4.11 -8.89 0.11
CA VAL A 24 4.62 -9.93 1.01
C VAL A 24 5.97 -10.45 0.53
N ALA A 25 6.08 -10.82 -0.76
CA ALA A 25 7.32 -11.33 -1.33
C ALA A 25 8.48 -10.32 -1.19
N LEU A 26 8.25 -9.05 -1.54
CA LEU A 26 9.27 -8.01 -1.44
C LEU A 26 9.63 -7.68 0.01
N THR A 27 8.64 -7.68 0.92
CA THR A 27 8.88 -7.51 2.35
C THR A 27 9.80 -8.59 2.89
N CYS A 28 9.55 -9.86 2.55
CA CYS A 28 10.41 -10.97 2.96
C CYS A 28 11.84 -10.80 2.42
N LEU A 29 11.99 -10.46 1.13
CA LEU A 29 13.30 -10.26 0.52
C LEU A 29 14.10 -9.13 1.19
N LEU A 30 13.47 -7.97 1.38
CA LEU A 30 14.14 -6.80 1.97
C LEU A 30 14.52 -7.05 3.44
N ARG A 31 13.63 -7.67 4.23
CA ARG A 31 13.96 -8.06 5.61
C ARG A 31 15.07 -9.08 5.67
N HIS A 32 15.09 -10.06 4.76
CA HIS A 32 16.19 -11.01 4.66
C HIS A 32 17.53 -10.33 4.32
N ALA A 33 17.49 -9.28 3.49
CA ALA A 33 18.66 -8.45 3.18
C ALA A 33 19.05 -7.47 4.30
N GLY A 34 18.37 -7.49 5.45
CA GLY A 34 18.70 -6.68 6.63
C GLY A 34 18.01 -5.32 6.71
N PHE A 35 17.10 -5.01 5.79
CA PHE A 35 16.36 -3.74 5.83
C PHE A 35 15.13 -3.84 6.74
N PRO A 36 14.92 -2.89 7.68
CA PRO A 36 13.64 -2.72 8.36
C PRO A 36 12.53 -2.37 7.34
N VAL A 37 11.43 -3.11 7.39
CA VAL A 37 10.27 -2.90 6.51
C VAL A 37 8.98 -2.93 7.30
N VAL A 38 8.08 -1.99 7.04
CA VAL A 38 6.71 -1.94 7.55
C VAL A 38 5.74 -2.13 6.39
N PHE A 39 4.77 -3.01 6.56
CA PHE A 39 3.74 -3.28 5.57
C PHE A 39 2.55 -2.35 5.80
N LEU A 40 2.10 -1.68 4.74
CA LEU A 40 1.00 -0.72 4.80
C LEU A 40 -0.24 -1.26 4.09
N ASN A 41 -1.33 -1.42 4.84
CA ASN A 41 -2.67 -1.64 4.29
C ASN A 41 -3.35 -0.28 4.11
N THR A 42 -3.78 0.05 2.89
CA THR A 42 -4.26 1.40 2.57
C THR A 42 -5.61 1.41 1.86
N ALA A 43 -6.29 2.54 1.93
CA ALA A 43 -7.53 2.84 1.24
C ALA A 43 -7.35 3.98 0.22
N GLY A 44 -7.92 3.84 -0.97
CA GLY A 44 -7.99 4.90 -1.96
C GLY A 44 -8.88 6.05 -1.48
N ILE A 45 -8.35 7.26 -1.47
CA ILE A 45 -9.06 8.45 -0.96
C ILE A 45 -10.24 8.81 -1.87
N GLN A 46 -10.11 8.65 -3.19
CA GLN A 46 -11.19 9.02 -4.12
C GLN A 46 -12.33 8.01 -4.06
N GLY A 47 -12.01 6.72 -3.93
CA GLY A 47 -12.99 5.67 -3.67
C GLY A 47 -13.79 5.93 -2.39
N ALA A 48 -13.10 6.27 -1.29
CA ALA A 48 -13.75 6.60 -0.02
C ALA A 48 -14.68 7.82 -0.15
N LYS A 49 -14.22 8.89 -0.80
CA LYS A 49 -15.04 10.10 -1.03
C LYS A 49 -16.28 9.83 -1.88
N ALA A 50 -16.12 9.09 -2.98
CA ALA A 50 -17.23 8.76 -3.87
C ALA A 50 -18.30 7.93 -3.15
N ARG A 51 -17.87 6.93 -2.38
CA ARG A 51 -18.77 6.08 -1.60
C ARG A 51 -19.56 6.88 -0.56
N ARG A 52 -18.89 7.78 0.17
CA ARG A 52 -19.55 8.68 1.13
C ARG A 52 -20.61 9.57 0.47
N ASN A 53 -20.39 9.94 -0.80
CA ASN A 53 -21.33 10.73 -1.60
C ASN A 53 -22.42 9.88 -2.28
N GLY A 54 -22.54 8.59 -1.96
CA GLY A 54 -23.58 7.70 -2.47
C GLY A 54 -23.29 7.02 -3.80
N ASP A 55 -22.07 7.13 -4.34
CA ASP A 55 -21.67 6.33 -5.50
C ASP A 55 -21.42 4.88 -5.08
N LEU A 56 -22.48 4.08 -5.14
CA LEU A 56 -22.41 2.67 -4.75
C LEU A 56 -21.78 1.77 -5.83
N GLN A 57 -21.63 2.28 -7.06
CA GLN A 57 -21.05 1.54 -8.18
C GLN A 57 -19.52 1.56 -8.13
N ARG A 58 -18.94 2.57 -7.46
CA ARG A 58 -17.51 2.62 -7.22
C ARG A 58 -17.09 1.63 -6.14
N LEU A 59 -16.31 0.63 -6.55
CA LEU A 59 -15.67 -0.32 -5.64
C LEU A 59 -14.62 0.38 -4.79
N TYR A 60 -14.47 -0.06 -3.54
CA TYR A 60 -13.33 0.33 -2.72
C TYR A 60 -12.04 -0.15 -3.36
N MET A 61 -11.06 0.74 -3.45
CA MET A 61 -9.73 0.42 -3.97
C MET A 61 -8.75 0.44 -2.81
N GLY A 62 -8.23 -0.73 -2.44
CA GLY A 62 -7.10 -0.84 -1.53
C GLY A 62 -5.80 -0.98 -2.31
N HIS A 63 -4.68 -0.60 -1.69
CA HIS A 63 -3.35 -0.89 -2.24
C HIS A 63 -2.37 -1.17 -1.11
N VAL A 64 -1.33 -1.94 -1.42
CA VAL A 64 -0.25 -2.23 -0.48
C VAL A 64 0.95 -1.37 -0.83
N PHE A 65 1.46 -0.67 0.17
CA PHE A 65 2.75 0.01 0.13
C PHE A 65 3.66 -0.55 1.21
N LEU A 66 4.95 -0.29 1.10
CA LEU A 66 5.95 -0.67 2.09
C LEU A 66 6.66 0.58 2.57
N GLU A 67 6.84 0.75 3.88
CA GLU A 67 7.86 1.67 4.39
C GLU A 67 9.15 0.88 4.55
N VAL A 68 10.26 1.40 4.00
CA VAL A 68 11.56 0.74 4.03
C VAL A 68 12.57 1.71 4.62
N PHE A 69 13.32 1.29 5.63
CA PHE A 69 14.39 2.09 6.20
C PHE A 69 15.69 1.82 5.44
N VAL A 70 16.21 2.82 4.73
CA VAL A 70 17.42 2.72 3.91
C VAL A 70 18.19 4.03 3.95
N ALA A 71 19.52 3.95 4.12
CA ALA A 71 20.40 5.12 4.21
C ALA A 71 19.91 6.17 5.24
N ASP A 72 19.61 5.69 6.45
CA ASP A 72 19.17 6.48 7.61
C ASP A 72 17.87 7.27 7.43
N LYS A 73 17.01 6.86 6.49
CA LYS A 73 15.69 7.46 6.26
C LYS A 73 14.63 6.41 5.92
N TRP A 74 13.38 6.72 6.23
CA TRP A 74 12.23 5.96 5.77
C TRP A 74 11.81 6.41 4.39
N ILE A 75 11.62 5.46 3.48
CA ILE A 75 10.99 5.68 2.17
C ILE A 75 9.66 4.95 2.13
N VAL A 76 8.69 5.44 1.36
CA VAL A 76 7.51 4.64 0.99
C VAL A 76 7.68 4.10 -0.43
N LEU A 77 7.42 2.81 -0.61
CA LEU A 77 7.65 2.07 -1.85
C LEU A 77 6.37 1.34 -2.26
N ASP A 78 6.02 1.48 -3.53
CA ASP A 78 5.02 0.68 -4.20
C ASP A 78 5.66 -0.60 -4.76
N SER A 79 5.33 -1.75 -4.16
CA SER A 79 5.91 -3.05 -4.49
C SER A 79 5.54 -3.56 -5.89
N VAL A 80 4.50 -3.02 -6.52
CA VAL A 80 4.01 -3.46 -7.83
C VAL A 80 4.66 -2.67 -8.97
N THR A 81 4.84 -1.36 -8.77
CA THR A 81 5.28 -0.44 -9.82
C THR A 81 6.72 0.01 -9.66
N GLY A 82 7.33 -0.18 -8.49
CA GLY A 82 8.65 0.34 -8.14
C GLY A 82 8.67 1.87 -7.98
N GLU A 83 7.50 2.50 -7.84
CA GLU A 83 7.39 3.93 -7.51
C GLU A 83 7.70 4.14 -6.03
N TYR A 84 8.44 5.19 -5.67
CA TYR A 84 8.80 5.47 -4.28
C TYR A 84 8.94 6.96 -3.98
N ILE A 85 8.84 7.31 -2.69
CA ILE A 85 9.03 8.66 -2.16
C ILE A 85 10.04 8.58 -1.03
N GLU A 86 11.09 9.38 -1.09
CA GLU A 86 12.15 9.42 -0.05
C GLU A 86 11.92 10.45 1.04
N ASP A 87 11.23 11.55 0.70
CA ASP A 87 10.87 12.62 1.63
C ASP A 87 9.40 12.46 2.03
N TYR A 88 9.11 11.34 2.66
CA TYR A 88 7.79 10.99 3.16
C TYR A 88 7.75 11.23 4.68
N ASP A 89 6.67 11.83 5.15
CA ASP A 89 6.42 12.06 6.56
C ASP A 89 5.73 10.81 7.15
N HIS A 90 6.43 10.09 8.02
CA HIS A 90 5.96 8.82 8.59
C HIS A 90 4.69 8.97 9.43
N ASP A 91 4.45 10.17 9.98
CA ASP A 91 3.29 10.49 10.80
C ASP A 91 2.12 10.99 9.94
N ASN A 92 2.35 11.27 8.66
CA ASN A 92 1.30 11.58 7.70
C ASN A 92 0.79 10.31 7.01
N PRO A 93 -0.46 9.88 7.28
CA PRO A 93 -1.00 8.65 6.71
C PRO A 93 -1.32 8.76 5.21
N VAL A 94 -1.13 9.91 4.57
CA VAL A 94 -1.46 10.12 3.15
C VAL A 94 -0.26 9.82 2.25
N ILE A 95 -0.41 8.82 1.38
CA ILE A 95 0.55 8.45 0.34
C ILE A 95 0.11 9.05 -1.00
N PRO A 96 0.84 10.03 -1.56
CA PRO A 96 0.42 10.74 -2.77
C PRO A 96 0.80 10.01 -4.08
N ILE A 97 0.95 8.69 -4.05
CA ILE A 97 1.18 7.88 -5.26
C ILE A 97 -0.17 7.60 -5.91
N SER A 98 -0.39 8.14 -7.12
CA SER A 98 -1.66 7.97 -7.84
C SER A 98 -1.73 6.64 -8.59
N LYS A 99 -2.95 6.08 -8.69
CA LYS A 99 -3.26 4.91 -9.53
C LYS A 99 -4.32 5.31 -10.55
N ARG A 100 -3.84 5.77 -11.72
CA ARG A 100 -4.66 6.44 -12.74
C ARG A 100 -5.73 5.52 -13.33
N ARG A 101 -5.44 4.23 -13.54
CA ARG A 101 -6.41 3.27 -14.10
C ARG A 101 -7.58 3.06 -13.14
N GLU A 102 -7.28 3.15 -11.86
CA GLU A 102 -8.17 2.99 -10.72
C GLU A 102 -8.84 4.30 -10.29
N ARG A 103 -8.51 5.42 -10.97
CA ARG A 103 -8.99 6.78 -10.67
C ARG A 103 -8.69 7.22 -9.22
N GLU A 104 -7.59 6.74 -8.65
CA GLU A 104 -7.12 7.13 -7.32
C GLU A 104 -5.99 8.15 -7.42
N THR A 105 -6.11 9.24 -6.67
CA THR A 105 -5.09 10.31 -6.63
C THR A 105 -4.10 10.13 -5.50
N ALA A 106 -4.49 9.45 -4.43
CA ALA A 106 -3.69 9.20 -3.23
C ALA A 106 -4.35 8.10 -2.39
N PHE A 107 -3.59 7.55 -1.47
CA PHE A 107 -4.03 6.52 -0.53
C PHE A 107 -3.88 6.98 0.91
N PHE A 108 -4.71 6.43 1.79
CA PHE A 108 -4.66 6.64 3.24
C PHE A 108 -4.25 5.34 3.93
N VAL A 109 -3.25 5.39 4.80
CA VAL A 109 -2.79 4.24 5.59
C VAL A 109 -3.82 3.91 6.65
N LEU A 110 -4.48 2.75 6.52
CA LEU A 110 -5.43 2.24 7.50
C LEU A 110 -4.72 1.55 8.66
N GLN A 111 -3.71 0.73 8.33
CA GLN A 111 -2.96 -0.06 9.30
C GLN A 111 -1.51 -0.24 8.86
N LYS A 112 -0.61 -0.34 9.85
CA LYS A 112 0.82 -0.65 9.69
C LYS A 112 1.14 -1.94 10.45
N GLY A 113 1.91 -2.85 9.85
CA GLY A 113 2.24 -4.13 10.50
C GLY A 113 3.34 -4.90 9.77
N ARG A 114 3.54 -6.17 10.14
CA ARG A 114 4.55 -7.02 9.50
C ARG A 114 4.11 -7.54 8.13
N ASP A 115 2.84 -7.88 8.00
CA ASP A 115 2.14 -8.31 6.79
C ASP A 115 0.62 -8.25 7.06
N LEU A 116 -0.22 -8.65 6.10
CA LEU A 116 -1.66 -8.71 6.32
C LEU A 116 -2.06 -9.66 7.47
N TRP A 117 -1.27 -10.70 7.72
CA TRP A 117 -1.61 -11.69 8.72
C TRP A 117 -1.39 -11.14 10.15
N ASP A 118 -0.33 -10.39 10.35
CA ASP A 118 -0.06 -9.61 11.55
C ASP A 118 -1.15 -8.56 11.80
N LEU A 119 -1.73 -8.00 10.74
CA LEU A 119 -2.84 -7.05 10.79
C LEU A 119 -4.22 -7.68 11.03
N GLY A 120 -4.30 -9.01 11.20
CA GLY A 120 -5.56 -9.73 11.35
C GLY A 120 -6.36 -9.92 10.05
N ILE A 121 -5.80 -9.55 8.89
CA ILE A 121 -6.46 -9.65 7.59
C ILE A 121 -6.20 -11.03 6.99
N ARG A 122 -7.19 -11.92 7.11
CA ARG A 122 -7.18 -13.26 6.48
C ARG A 122 -8.09 -13.37 5.26
N ASP A 123 -8.95 -12.38 5.06
CA ASP A 123 -9.91 -12.32 3.97
C ASP A 123 -10.04 -10.89 3.45
N ILE A 124 -10.31 -10.75 2.15
CA ILE A 124 -10.50 -9.44 1.50
C ILE A 124 -11.63 -8.63 2.14
N GLN A 125 -12.66 -9.29 2.67
CA GLN A 125 -13.79 -8.64 3.30
C GLN A 125 -13.36 -7.81 4.51
N VAL A 126 -12.35 -8.25 5.27
CA VAL A 126 -11.79 -7.47 6.39
C VAL A 126 -11.23 -6.13 5.89
N THR A 127 -10.49 -6.13 4.78
CA THR A 127 -9.98 -4.89 4.17
C THR A 127 -11.13 -4.04 3.64
N VAL A 128 -12.15 -4.64 3.03
CA VAL A 128 -13.35 -3.93 2.55
C VAL A 128 -14.09 -3.25 3.69
N ASP A 129 -14.26 -3.93 4.81
CA ASP A 129 -14.94 -3.39 6.00
C ASP A 129 -14.15 -2.23 6.62
N LEU A 130 -12.82 -2.34 6.68
CA LEU A 130 -11.96 -1.24 7.13
C LEU A 130 -12.04 -0.01 6.19
N MET A 131 -12.07 -0.23 4.87
CA MET A 131 -12.25 0.86 3.90
C MET A 131 -13.64 1.49 4.00
N ALA A 132 -14.67 0.68 4.27
CA ALA A 132 -16.03 1.17 4.49
C ALA A 132 -16.14 2.00 5.77
N GLU A 133 -15.48 1.56 6.84
CA GLU A 133 -15.39 2.32 8.08
C GLU A 133 -14.68 3.65 7.85
N PHE A 134 -13.51 3.62 7.21
CA PHE A 134 -12.76 4.83 6.86
C PHE A 134 -13.60 5.82 6.04
N ALA A 135 -14.33 5.34 5.03
CA ALA A 135 -15.20 6.19 4.22
C ALA A 135 -16.35 6.83 5.02
N ARG A 136 -16.79 6.18 6.09
CA ARG A 136 -17.92 6.59 6.93
C ARG A 136 -17.51 7.55 8.04
N SER A 137 -16.43 7.26 8.76
CA SER A 137 -16.09 7.95 10.01
C SER A 137 -14.96 8.97 9.90
N TYR A 138 -14.12 8.87 8.86
CA TYR A 138 -13.00 9.81 8.70
C TYR A 138 -13.44 11.14 8.08
N PRO A 139 -12.92 12.30 8.54
CA PRO A 139 -13.18 13.61 7.93
C PRO A 139 -12.46 13.75 6.57
N LEU A 140 -12.96 13.09 5.53
CA LEU A 140 -12.29 13.04 4.22
C LEU A 140 -12.15 14.42 3.53
N ASP A 141 -12.96 15.40 3.91
CA ASP A 141 -12.91 16.75 3.33
C ASP A 141 -11.74 17.58 3.85
N THR A 142 -11.19 17.21 5.01
CA THR A 142 -10.02 17.89 5.59
C THR A 142 -8.70 17.23 5.17
N LEU A 143 -8.74 16.14 4.41
CA LEU A 143 -7.54 15.45 3.93
C LEU A 143 -6.77 16.31 2.93
N ILE A 144 -5.53 16.61 3.27
CA ILE A 144 -4.56 17.30 2.40
C ILE A 144 -3.68 16.24 1.76
N ILE A 145 -3.65 16.21 0.43
CA ILE A 145 -2.73 15.36 -0.32
C ILE A 145 -1.40 16.11 -0.47
N PRO A 146 -0.31 15.67 0.17
CA PRO A 146 0.98 16.36 0.08
C PRO A 146 1.55 16.23 -1.33
N ARG A 147 2.22 17.29 -1.81
CA ARG A 147 3.01 17.22 -3.05
C ARG A 147 4.38 16.66 -2.70
N ARG A 148 4.68 15.46 -3.21
CA ARG A 148 5.98 14.81 -3.01
C ARG A 148 6.57 14.41 -4.35
N ALA A 149 7.91 14.39 -4.43
CA ALA A 149 8.60 13.89 -5.61
C ALA A 149 8.49 12.36 -5.64
N ILE A 150 7.78 11.83 -6.63
CA ILE A 150 7.66 10.40 -6.87
C ILE A 150 8.77 9.99 -7.83
N LYS A 151 9.60 9.04 -7.39
CA LYS A 151 10.68 8.44 -8.17
C LYS A 151 10.25 7.04 -8.61
N LYS A 152 10.95 6.48 -9.58
CA LYS A 152 10.71 5.10 -10.06
C LYS A 152 12.03 4.35 -10.15
N LEU A 153 12.03 3.12 -9.65
CA LEU A 153 13.17 2.21 -9.81
C LEU A 153 13.33 1.89 -11.30
N ASN A 154 14.41 2.38 -11.91
CA ASN A 154 14.74 2.07 -13.28
C ASN A 154 15.57 0.78 -13.32
N ALA A 155 15.17 -0.19 -14.14
CA ALA A 155 15.91 -1.44 -14.31
C ALA A 155 17.30 -1.29 -14.97
N ARG A 156 17.69 -0.06 -15.35
CA ARG A 156 18.87 0.23 -16.20
C ARG A 156 20.14 0.63 -15.44
N GLU A 157 20.11 0.72 -14.12
CA GLU A 157 21.32 1.02 -13.32
C GLU A 157 22.01 -0.25 -12.80
N ARG A 158 22.00 -1.33 -13.60
CA ARG A 158 22.92 -2.45 -13.35
C ARG A 158 24.30 -2.05 -13.87
N GLY A 159 25.27 -2.12 -12.97
CA GLY A 159 26.62 -1.58 -13.11
C GLY A 159 27.29 -1.87 -14.45
N LYS A 160 28.02 -0.86 -14.91
CA LYS A 160 29.28 -1.07 -15.61
C LYS A 160 30.29 -1.65 -14.62
#